data_AF-A0BSB5-F1
#
_entry.id   AF-A0BSB5-F1
#
_cell.length_a   1.000
_cell.length_b   1.000
_cell.length_c   1.000
_cell.angle_alpha   90.00
_cell.angle_beta   90.00
_cell.angle_gamma   90.00
#
_symmetry.space_group_name_H-M   'P 1'
#
loop_
_entity.id
_entity.type
_entity.pdbx_description
1 polymer ?
#
loop_
_entity_poly.entity_id
_entity_poly.type
_entity_poly.pdbx_seq_one_letter_code
_entity_poly.pdbx_strand_id
1 'polypeptide(L)'
;MNHPLVNIPLTQGIKCRKLCQAIDLYGINPNLLIFGNQKYSSILGSLLTIIASTLTFGYLVQQVQELVYKQLPQTILSEHLVTETSPFPLENHNFTLSISVANMEQNPLKTIDKYFTIKVENCQRSRQLNTTTNKIDVVNTCINYPTEACASDNFVTDIQKEYFSKIRLGTAQCIKKDILQSKPPVLQGIVSGNLYSYITIKFSACKNSTEKQDCASRDEINKELINGYYVVHMSDSLIQMSNPESIQKNFIKMQYTQFSISTSKTIYQGFRIIQSLTDDGVLINNVVEDSFLVQQYYQESTADYNEDYLILHSLILDNKYTNYQRSYIKLLTILSKIGGLWQLIFIFFGIISKPFILTEMKINLANKLFRFQQEENDLTQSIKRDVSMKSNVEKYVRQPQHKLSSSISSIIQFLFGCNKARIKQLDQANLKIQENLDVVEIMKKFQEFDNLKSIILTTNQRVLFDIIPIPLITNIQNKIETDSQSSQRQSKDNFERFIEAYKSFCQIRDMSDTIENIGQKIITHLDQDMIKLFYEYHLDSEQKQVLQLLSEERKSKILDRNYLDSESKISLSPCNSNHQEVQAVKIFLNNQQIKRKLGSLQM
;
A
#
# COMPACT_ATOMS: atom_id res chain seq x y z
N MET A 1 -20.53 2.27 -28.46
CA MET A 1 -21.26 2.89 -27.33
C MET A 1 -20.39 4.00 -26.77
N ASN A 2 -20.67 5.24 -27.15
CA ASN A 2 -19.93 6.42 -26.69
C ASN A 2 -20.55 6.88 -25.37
N HIS A 3 -19.83 6.70 -24.26
CA HIS A 3 -20.22 7.27 -22.98
C HIS A 3 -19.94 8.78 -22.96
N PRO A 4 -20.86 9.61 -22.45
CA PRO A 4 -20.63 11.04 -22.34
C PRO A 4 -19.67 11.31 -21.17
N LEU A 5 -18.61 12.08 -21.45
CA LEU A 5 -17.74 12.65 -20.43
C LEU A 5 -18.55 13.58 -19.53
N VAL A 6 -18.73 13.17 -18.29
CA VAL A 6 -19.39 13.94 -17.23
C VAL A 6 -18.46 15.10 -16.83
N ASN A 7 -18.88 16.32 -17.14
CA ASN A 7 -18.23 17.54 -16.66
C ASN A 7 -18.50 17.70 -15.15
N ILE A 8 -17.47 17.48 -14.34
CA ILE A 8 -17.51 17.68 -12.89
C ILE A 8 -17.36 19.19 -12.58
N PRO A 9 -18.21 19.79 -11.74
CA PRO A 9 -18.17 21.21 -11.41
C PRO A 9 -16.89 21.62 -10.66
N LEU A 10 -16.27 22.72 -11.11
CA LEU A 10 -14.99 23.31 -10.63
C LEU A 10 -14.89 23.57 -9.12
N THR A 11 -16.00 23.56 -8.37
CA THR A 11 -16.02 23.75 -6.91
C THR A 11 -15.58 22.52 -6.11
N GLN A 12 -15.60 21.32 -6.70
CA GLN A 12 -15.09 20.09 -6.05
C GLN A 12 -13.55 19.99 -6.07
N GLY A 13 -12.88 20.62 -7.05
CA GLY A 13 -11.41 20.54 -7.20
C GLY A 13 -10.63 21.16 -6.04
N ILE A 14 -11.17 22.20 -5.38
CA ILE A 14 -10.49 22.90 -4.28
C ILE A 14 -10.46 22.04 -3.00
N LYS A 15 -11.52 21.27 -2.73
CA LYS A 15 -11.56 20.34 -1.59
C LYS A 15 -10.64 19.14 -1.82
N CYS A 16 -10.63 18.60 -3.03
CA CYS A 16 -9.78 17.46 -3.40
C CYS A 16 -8.29 17.79 -3.25
N ARG A 17 -7.87 19.00 -3.66
CA ARG A 17 -6.48 19.45 -3.50
C ARG A 17 -6.02 19.50 -2.04
N LYS A 18 -6.84 20.04 -1.13
CA LYS A 18 -6.51 20.08 0.31
C LYS A 18 -6.39 18.68 0.92
N LEU A 19 -7.23 17.74 0.46
CA LEU A 19 -7.17 16.34 0.90
C LEU A 19 -5.89 15.64 0.42
N CYS A 20 -5.52 15.79 -0.85
CA CYS A 20 -4.28 15.22 -1.39
C CYS A 20 -3.04 15.77 -0.68
N GLN A 21 -3.07 17.05 -0.30
CA GLN A 21 -1.98 17.69 0.43
C GLN A 21 -1.83 17.16 1.86
N ALA A 22 -2.92 16.72 2.51
CA ALA A 22 -2.87 16.14 3.85
C ALA A 22 -2.30 14.71 3.87
N ILE A 23 -2.50 13.94 2.80
CA ILE A 23 -2.09 12.53 2.70
C ILE A 23 -0.63 12.41 2.26
N ASP A 24 -0.02 13.44 1.66
CA ASP A 24 1.36 13.39 1.17
C ASP A 24 2.37 13.16 2.31
N LEU A 25 2.89 11.94 2.40
CA LEU A 25 3.92 11.57 3.38
C LEU A 25 5.32 12.05 2.97
N TYR A 26 5.56 12.27 1.68
CA TYR A 26 6.87 12.65 1.12
C TYR A 26 7.11 14.16 1.06
N GLY A 27 6.15 14.97 1.49
CA GLY A 27 6.32 16.43 1.50
C GLY A 27 7.52 16.88 2.34
N ILE A 28 8.14 17.98 1.90
CA ILE A 28 9.41 18.47 2.45
C ILE A 28 9.13 19.62 3.40
N ASN A 29 9.82 19.64 4.54
CA ASN A 29 9.77 20.77 5.47
C ASN A 29 10.77 21.83 5.01
N PRO A 30 10.32 23.01 4.53
CA PRO A 30 11.24 24.11 4.26
C PRO A 30 11.84 24.65 5.57
N ASN A 31 13.07 25.16 5.50
CA ASN A 31 13.74 25.76 6.67
C ASN A 31 13.05 27.04 7.19
N LEU A 32 12.19 27.64 6.36
CA LEU A 32 11.40 28.82 6.69
C LEU A 32 9.92 28.51 6.47
N LEU A 33 9.05 29.09 7.30
CA LEU A 33 7.60 28.97 7.14
C LEU A 33 7.17 29.68 5.84
N ILE A 34 7.10 28.91 4.75
CA ILE A 34 6.65 29.41 3.46
C ILE A 34 5.11 29.54 3.54
N PHE A 35 4.61 30.77 3.67
CA PHE A 35 3.17 31.11 3.78
C PHE A 35 2.45 30.45 4.97
N GLY A 36 3.15 30.30 6.10
CA GLY A 36 2.56 29.75 7.34
C GLY A 36 2.38 28.23 7.37
N ASN A 37 2.79 27.51 6.31
CA ASN A 37 2.78 26.04 6.28
C ASN A 37 4.16 25.48 6.65
N GLN A 38 4.17 24.48 7.54
CA GLN A 38 5.40 23.81 7.97
C GLN A 38 5.89 22.74 6.98
N LYS A 39 5.02 22.30 6.06
CA LYS A 39 5.30 21.24 5.08
C LYS A 39 4.86 21.67 3.69
N TYR A 40 5.75 21.53 2.70
CA TYR A 40 5.41 21.65 1.29
C TYR A 40 4.99 20.27 0.75
N SER A 41 3.69 20.10 0.53
CA SER A 41 3.10 18.90 -0.07
C SER A 41 2.90 19.06 -1.58
N SER A 42 3.24 18.03 -2.35
CA SER A 42 3.08 17.99 -3.81
C SER A 42 1.99 17.00 -4.22
N ILE A 43 1.39 17.24 -5.39
CA ILE A 43 0.48 16.27 -6.03
C ILE A 43 1.24 14.96 -6.33
N LEU A 44 2.50 15.05 -6.76
CA LEU A 44 3.32 13.86 -7.02
C LEU A 44 3.58 13.05 -5.74
N GLY A 45 3.88 13.71 -4.63
CA GLY A 45 4.06 13.06 -3.33
C GLY A 45 2.78 12.36 -2.86
N SER A 46 1.62 12.99 -3.05
CA SER A 46 0.32 12.37 -2.75
C SER A 46 0.04 11.12 -3.61
N LEU A 47 0.36 11.17 -4.91
CA LEU A 47 0.18 10.03 -5.83
C LEU A 47 1.08 8.86 -5.43
N LEU A 48 2.36 9.12 -5.15
CA LEU A 48 3.30 8.09 -4.69
C LEU A 48 2.89 7.49 -3.35
N THR A 49 2.35 8.30 -2.43
CA THR A 49 1.81 7.81 -1.16
C THR A 49 0.63 6.88 -1.37
N ILE A 50 -0.29 7.20 -2.29
CA ILE A 50 -1.42 6.32 -2.64
C ILE A 50 -0.92 5.01 -3.25
N ILE A 51 0.05 5.07 -4.17
CA ILE A 51 0.65 3.87 -4.79
C ILE A 51 1.32 2.99 -3.72
N ALA A 52 2.15 3.58 -2.84
CA ALA A 52 2.80 2.88 -1.74
C ALA A 52 1.79 2.20 -0.80
N SER A 53 0.74 2.94 -0.41
CA SER A 53 -0.31 2.44 0.46
C SER A 53 -1.12 1.33 -0.20
N THR A 54 -1.40 1.45 -1.51
CA THR A 54 -2.14 0.42 -2.26
C THR A 54 -1.32 -0.85 -2.40
N LEU A 55 -0.02 -0.75 -2.71
CA LEU A 55 0.88 -1.90 -2.80
C LEU A 55 1.02 -2.62 -1.46
N THR A 56 1.24 -1.87 -0.37
CA THR A 56 1.36 -2.46 0.97
C THR A 56 0.05 -3.04 1.48
N PHE A 57 -1.09 -2.40 1.19
CA PHE A 57 -2.40 -2.96 1.50
C PHE A 57 -2.70 -4.22 0.70
N GLY A 58 -2.38 -4.25 -0.60
CA GLY A 58 -2.50 -5.46 -1.43
C GLY A 58 -1.68 -6.62 -0.88
N TYR A 59 -0.43 -6.35 -0.48
CA TYR A 59 0.44 -7.34 0.15
C TYR A 59 -0.08 -7.81 1.51
N LEU A 60 -0.64 -6.90 2.33
CA LEU A 60 -1.30 -7.25 3.60
C LEU A 60 -2.47 -8.20 3.36
N VAL A 61 -3.34 -7.91 2.39
CA VAL A 61 -4.48 -8.78 2.05
C VAL A 61 -3.99 -10.17 1.64
N GLN A 62 -2.94 -10.26 0.82
CA GLN A 62 -2.33 -11.53 0.44
C GLN A 62 -1.80 -12.30 1.66
N GLN A 63 -1.04 -11.66 2.55
CA GLN A 63 -0.48 -12.33 3.74
C GLN A 63 -1.57 -12.75 4.73
N VAL A 64 -2.66 -11.99 4.86
CA VAL A 64 -3.82 -12.37 5.68
C VAL A 64 -4.56 -13.55 5.07
N GLN A 65 -4.68 -13.61 3.75
CA GLN A 65 -5.23 -14.80 3.08
C GLN A 65 -4.38 -16.03 3.34
N GLU A 66 -3.05 -15.93 3.24
CA GLU A 66 -2.13 -17.03 3.57
C GLU A 66 -2.31 -17.52 5.02
N LEU A 67 -2.48 -16.59 5.97
CA LEU A 67 -2.76 -16.89 7.38
C LEU A 67 -4.11 -17.61 7.55
N VAL A 68 -5.18 -17.09 6.96
CA VAL A 68 -6.54 -17.62 7.11
C VAL A 68 -6.67 -19.00 6.47
N TYR A 69 -6.13 -19.17 5.27
CA TYR A 69 -6.16 -20.45 4.56
C TYR A 69 -5.07 -21.42 5.03
N LYS A 70 -4.20 -21.01 5.96
CA LYS A 70 -3.09 -21.81 6.50
C LYS A 70 -2.25 -22.44 5.37
N GLN A 71 -2.03 -21.67 4.31
CA GLN A 71 -1.28 -22.12 3.14
C GLN A 71 0.23 -22.06 3.44
N LEU A 72 0.98 -23.05 2.95
CA LEU A 72 2.44 -23.11 3.05
C LEU A 72 2.98 -23.07 4.50
N PRO A 73 2.69 -24.08 5.33
CA PRO A 73 3.31 -24.17 6.66
C PRO A 73 4.83 -24.30 6.56
N GLN A 74 5.52 -23.76 7.56
CA GLN A 74 6.94 -24.06 7.77
C GLN A 74 7.04 -25.42 8.46
N THR A 75 7.81 -26.32 7.86
CA THR A 75 8.00 -27.68 8.38
C THR A 75 9.46 -27.95 8.65
N ILE A 76 9.77 -28.41 9.85
CA ILE A 76 11.09 -28.91 10.23
C ILE A 76 10.96 -30.42 10.47
N LEU A 77 11.86 -31.19 9.87
CA LEU A 77 11.96 -32.62 10.02
C LEU A 77 13.24 -32.95 10.79
N SER A 78 13.11 -33.68 11.90
CA SER A 78 14.25 -34.31 12.56
C SER A 78 14.05 -35.83 12.67
N GLU A 79 15.12 -36.58 12.43
CA GLU A 79 15.14 -38.03 12.64
C GLU A 79 16.14 -38.35 13.75
N HIS A 80 15.72 -39.20 14.68
CA HIS A 80 16.55 -39.66 15.80
C HIS A 80 16.64 -41.18 15.74
N LEU A 81 17.84 -41.71 15.96
CA LEU A 81 18.04 -43.13 16.19
C LEU A 81 17.85 -43.40 17.68
N VAL A 82 16.90 -44.26 18.02
CA VAL A 82 16.55 -44.59 19.39
C VAL A 82 16.69 -46.10 19.61
N THR A 83 17.37 -46.46 20.70
CA THR A 83 17.53 -47.87 21.11
C THR A 83 16.34 -48.36 21.93
N GLU A 84 15.63 -47.43 22.56
CA GLU A 84 14.43 -47.70 23.34
C GLU A 84 13.34 -46.74 22.87
N THR A 85 12.20 -47.28 22.44
CA THR A 85 11.04 -46.49 22.08
C THR A 85 9.98 -46.61 23.17
N SER A 86 9.13 -45.59 23.24
CA SER A 86 7.91 -45.64 24.04
C SER A 86 6.98 -46.71 23.46
N PRO A 87 6.21 -47.42 24.31
CA PRO A 87 5.26 -48.41 23.86
C PRO A 87 4.18 -47.75 22.99
N PHE A 88 3.93 -48.30 21.80
CA PHE A 88 2.85 -47.86 20.92
C PHE A 88 1.73 -48.92 20.91
N PRO A 89 0.63 -48.72 21.65
CA PRO A 89 -0.49 -49.65 21.67
C PRO A 89 -1.28 -49.58 20.36
N LEU A 90 -1.57 -50.75 19.79
CA LEU A 90 -2.38 -50.88 18.58
C LEU A 90 -3.84 -51.10 19.00
N GLU A 91 -4.64 -50.06 18.89
CA GLU A 91 -6.06 -50.05 19.21
C GLU A 91 -6.91 -49.98 17.94
N ASN A 92 -8.18 -50.38 18.03
CA ASN A 92 -9.10 -50.38 16.89
C ASN A 92 -9.24 -49.02 16.18
N HIS A 93 -9.04 -47.92 16.92
CA HIS A 93 -9.18 -46.57 16.38
C HIS A 93 -7.92 -46.08 15.66
N ASN A 94 -6.73 -46.56 16.04
CA ASN A 94 -5.45 -46.11 15.48
C ASN A 94 -4.82 -47.10 14.49
N PHE A 95 -5.16 -48.39 14.58
CA PHE A 95 -4.57 -49.44 13.77
C PHE A 95 -5.60 -50.53 13.46
N THR A 96 -5.66 -50.92 12.20
CA THR A 96 -6.47 -52.04 11.73
C THR A 96 -5.56 -53.15 11.24
N LEU A 97 -5.91 -54.38 11.58
CA LEU A 97 -5.27 -55.59 11.08
C LEU A 97 -6.35 -56.62 10.79
N SER A 98 -6.42 -57.03 9.54
CA SER A 98 -7.31 -58.08 9.06
C SER A 98 -6.54 -58.99 8.12
N ILE A 99 -6.57 -60.29 8.40
CA ILE A 99 -5.77 -61.29 7.69
C ILE A 99 -6.71 -62.24 6.97
N SER A 100 -6.45 -62.55 5.70
CA SER A 100 -7.19 -63.56 4.97
C SER A 100 -6.27 -64.41 4.11
N VAL A 101 -6.78 -65.57 3.68
CA VAL A 101 -6.06 -66.48 2.80
C VAL A 101 -6.94 -66.75 1.60
N ALA A 102 -6.37 -66.64 0.41
CA ALA A 102 -7.05 -66.86 -0.85
C ALA A 102 -6.30 -67.88 -1.70
N ASN A 103 -7.02 -68.55 -2.59
CA ASN A 103 -6.41 -69.41 -3.60
C ASN A 103 -5.75 -68.58 -4.73
N MET A 104 -5.17 -69.25 -5.73
CA MET A 104 -4.54 -68.57 -6.89
C MET A 104 -5.52 -67.75 -7.74
N GLU A 105 -6.83 -68.02 -7.65
CA GLU A 105 -7.90 -67.26 -8.31
C GLU A 105 -8.39 -66.08 -7.46
N GLN A 106 -7.73 -65.81 -6.33
CA GLN A 106 -8.11 -64.78 -5.35
C GLN A 106 -9.46 -65.03 -4.66
N ASN A 107 -10.01 -66.23 -4.79
CA ASN A 107 -11.17 -66.65 -4.02
C ASN A 107 -10.74 -66.95 -2.59
N PRO A 108 -11.42 -66.37 -1.58
CA PRO A 108 -11.01 -66.58 -0.20
C PRO A 108 -11.34 -68.00 0.26
N LEU A 109 -10.43 -68.60 1.04
CA LEU A 109 -10.61 -69.91 1.64
C LEU A 109 -11.53 -69.79 2.87
N LYS A 110 -12.65 -70.52 2.87
CA LYS A 110 -13.75 -70.36 3.84
C LYS A 110 -13.64 -71.26 5.08
N THR A 111 -12.71 -72.20 5.09
CA THR A 111 -12.60 -73.28 6.08
C THR A 111 -11.34 -73.14 6.92
N ILE A 112 -11.29 -72.00 7.61
CA ILE A 112 -10.34 -71.74 8.69
C ILE A 112 -10.53 -72.83 9.74
N ASP A 113 -9.44 -73.23 10.39
CA ASP A 113 -9.38 -74.29 11.39
C ASP A 113 -9.54 -75.72 10.89
N LYS A 114 -9.97 -75.94 9.64
CA LYS A 114 -10.01 -77.25 9.00
C LYS A 114 -8.78 -77.52 8.12
N TYR A 115 -8.39 -76.54 7.30
CA TYR A 115 -7.22 -76.67 6.41
C TYR A 115 -5.99 -75.93 6.93
N PHE A 116 -6.19 -74.77 7.55
CA PHE A 116 -5.11 -73.94 8.07
C PHE A 116 -5.53 -73.23 9.35
N THR A 117 -4.53 -72.69 10.04
CA THR A 117 -4.70 -71.93 11.28
C THR A 117 -3.92 -70.61 11.17
N ILE A 118 -4.49 -69.56 11.73
CA ILE A 118 -3.83 -68.25 11.88
C ILE A 118 -3.72 -68.01 13.38
N LYS A 119 -2.49 -67.82 13.87
CA LYS A 119 -2.21 -67.46 15.27
C LYS A 119 -1.59 -66.08 15.30
N VAL A 120 -2.07 -65.21 16.17
CA VAL A 120 -1.53 -63.86 16.36
C VAL A 120 -0.99 -63.79 17.78
N GLU A 121 0.28 -63.44 17.94
CA GLU A 121 0.95 -63.37 19.23
C GLU A 121 1.63 -62.01 19.38
N ASN A 122 1.51 -61.36 20.55
CA ASN A 122 2.38 -60.25 20.91
C ASN A 122 3.49 -60.79 21.81
N CYS A 123 4.73 -60.76 21.31
CA CYS A 123 5.89 -61.27 22.01
C CYS A 123 6.71 -60.11 22.57
N GLN A 124 7.01 -60.18 23.86
CA GLN A 124 7.86 -59.24 24.56
C GLN A 124 9.14 -59.94 25.02
N ARG A 125 10.25 -59.47 24.49
CA ARG A 125 11.61 -59.85 24.90
C ARG A 125 12.13 -58.80 25.87
N SER A 126 12.55 -59.23 27.06
CA SER A 126 13.21 -58.39 28.05
C SER A 126 14.60 -58.93 28.39
N ARG A 127 15.58 -58.03 28.51
CA ARG A 127 16.92 -58.33 29.00
C ARG A 127 16.98 -57.94 30.47
N GLN A 128 17.15 -58.91 31.34
CA GLN A 128 17.18 -58.69 32.79
C GLN A 128 18.53 -59.14 33.33
N LEU A 129 19.13 -58.35 34.22
CA LEU A 129 20.34 -58.75 34.92
C LEU A 129 19.94 -59.72 36.03
N ASN A 130 20.37 -60.97 35.92
CA ASN A 130 20.14 -61.95 36.95
C ASN A 130 21.07 -61.67 38.13
N THR A 131 20.49 -61.27 39.27
CA THR A 131 21.22 -60.88 40.48
C THR A 131 22.11 -61.98 41.05
N THR A 132 21.82 -63.25 40.73
CA THR A 132 22.57 -64.40 41.25
C THR A 132 23.77 -64.76 40.38
N THR A 133 23.66 -64.60 39.05
CA THR A 133 24.71 -65.00 38.10
C THR A 133 25.50 -63.82 37.53
N ASN A 134 25.02 -62.59 37.76
CA ASN A 134 25.53 -61.34 37.18
C ASN A 134 25.61 -61.40 35.63
N LYS A 135 24.81 -62.26 35.00
CA LYS A 135 24.67 -62.37 33.55
C LYS A 135 23.34 -61.79 33.10
N ILE A 136 23.31 -61.32 31.86
CA ILE A 136 22.09 -60.82 31.23
C ILE A 136 21.30 -62.02 30.72
N ASP A 137 20.16 -62.29 31.33
CA ASP A 137 19.20 -63.29 30.87
C ASP A 137 18.19 -62.64 29.92
N VAL A 138 17.86 -63.36 28.85
CA VAL A 138 16.87 -62.92 27.86
C VAL A 138 15.57 -63.70 28.11
N VAL A 139 14.57 -63.01 28.66
CA VAL A 139 13.25 -63.59 28.91
C VAL A 139 12.34 -63.19 27.75
N ASN A 140 11.74 -64.16 27.07
CA ASN A 140 10.77 -63.93 26.00
C ASN A 140 9.38 -64.44 26.44
N THR A 141 8.40 -63.55 26.49
CA THR A 141 7.02 -63.86 26.88
C THR A 141 6.08 -63.51 25.74
N CYS A 142 5.31 -64.47 25.24
CA CYS A 142 4.34 -64.25 24.18
C CYS A 142 2.91 -64.41 24.71
N ILE A 143 2.04 -63.48 24.33
CA ILE A 143 0.61 -63.53 24.65
C ILE A 143 -0.14 -63.81 23.35
N ASN A 144 -0.95 -64.87 23.35
CA ASN A 144 -1.78 -65.22 22.21
C ASN A 144 -3.03 -64.33 22.15
N TYR A 145 -3.30 -63.77 20.98
CA TYR A 145 -4.47 -62.96 20.64
C TYR A 145 -5.40 -63.81 19.77
N PRO A 146 -6.51 -64.31 20.32
CA PRO A 146 -7.44 -65.12 19.54
C PRO A 146 -8.06 -64.26 18.44
N THR A 147 -8.25 -64.89 17.29
CA THR A 147 -8.88 -64.27 16.13
C THR A 147 -10.32 -64.75 15.96
N GLU A 148 -11.13 -63.95 15.30
CA GLU A 148 -12.49 -64.28 14.87
C GLU A 148 -12.74 -63.74 13.47
N ALA A 149 -13.81 -64.21 12.82
CA ALA A 149 -14.24 -63.65 11.54
C ALA A 149 -14.55 -62.15 11.70
N CYS A 150 -13.95 -61.31 10.86
CA CYS A 150 -14.15 -59.87 10.90
C CYS A 150 -15.63 -59.53 10.63
N ALA A 151 -16.23 -58.78 11.54
CA ALA A 151 -17.54 -58.17 11.40
C ALA A 151 -17.41 -56.65 11.29
N SER A 152 -18.49 -55.98 10.85
CA SER A 152 -18.47 -54.53 10.62
C SER A 152 -18.23 -53.71 11.90
N ASP A 153 -18.46 -54.30 13.07
CA ASP A 153 -18.26 -53.69 14.38
C ASP A 153 -16.80 -53.78 14.88
N ASN A 154 -15.94 -54.56 14.24
CA ASN A 154 -14.49 -54.50 14.43
C ASN A 154 -13.89 -53.19 13.87
N PHE A 155 -14.62 -52.48 13.00
CA PHE A 155 -14.16 -51.27 12.34
C PHE A 155 -14.83 -50.03 12.93
N VAL A 156 -14.03 -49.17 13.57
CA VAL A 156 -14.53 -48.01 14.33
C VAL A 156 -14.57 -46.75 13.46
N THR A 157 -13.51 -46.49 12.70
CA THR A 157 -13.38 -45.24 11.94
C THR A 157 -14.14 -45.29 10.62
N ASP A 158 -14.55 -44.11 10.12
CA ASP A 158 -15.32 -44.02 8.88
C ASP A 158 -14.53 -44.54 7.68
N ILE A 159 -13.20 -44.33 7.65
CA ILE A 159 -12.28 -44.83 6.61
C ILE A 159 -12.27 -46.36 6.60
N GLN A 160 -12.21 -46.99 7.77
CA GLN A 160 -12.25 -48.46 7.88
C GLN A 160 -13.60 -48.99 7.38
N LYS A 161 -14.72 -48.42 7.87
CA LYS A 161 -16.07 -48.82 7.48
C LYS A 161 -16.28 -48.68 5.97
N GLU A 162 -15.88 -47.56 5.39
CA GLU A 162 -15.99 -47.30 3.96
C GLU A 162 -15.18 -48.33 3.15
N TYR A 163 -13.93 -48.60 3.54
CA TYR A 163 -13.08 -49.57 2.86
C TYR A 163 -13.65 -50.99 2.92
N PHE A 164 -14.01 -51.46 4.11
CA PHE A 164 -14.49 -52.83 4.31
C PHE A 164 -15.93 -53.05 3.83
N SER A 165 -16.74 -52.00 3.64
CA SER A 165 -18.05 -52.12 2.98
C SER A 165 -17.96 -52.60 1.53
N LYS A 166 -16.81 -52.39 0.89
CA LYS A 166 -16.55 -52.76 -0.51
C LYS A 166 -15.99 -54.18 -0.66
N ILE A 167 -15.68 -54.85 0.46
CA ILE A 167 -14.98 -56.14 0.48
C ILE A 167 -15.83 -57.20 1.18
N ARG A 168 -15.74 -58.45 0.72
CA ARG A 168 -16.40 -59.59 1.37
C ARG A 168 -15.60 -60.00 2.62
N LEU A 169 -16.04 -59.52 3.78
CA LEU A 169 -15.39 -59.76 5.08
C LEU A 169 -15.40 -61.21 5.56
N GLY A 170 -16.31 -62.06 5.08
CA GLY A 170 -16.67 -63.33 5.73
C GLY A 170 -15.57 -64.38 5.91
N THR A 171 -14.38 -64.16 5.34
CA THR A 171 -13.21 -65.04 5.47
C THR A 171 -11.99 -64.34 6.08
N ALA A 172 -12.08 -63.04 6.29
CA ALA A 172 -11.04 -62.29 6.95
C ALA A 172 -11.09 -62.53 8.45
N GLN A 173 -9.92 -62.61 9.07
CA GLN A 173 -9.73 -62.83 10.50
C GLN A 173 -9.21 -61.55 11.14
N CYS A 174 -9.90 -61.13 12.20
CA CYS A 174 -9.59 -59.98 13.02
C CYS A 174 -9.28 -60.46 14.43
N ILE A 175 -8.50 -59.68 15.19
CA ILE A 175 -8.33 -59.92 16.62
C ILE A 175 -9.66 -59.66 17.33
N LYS A 176 -10.04 -60.52 18.29
CA LYS A 176 -11.27 -60.35 19.06
C LYS A 176 -11.35 -58.98 19.70
N LYS A 177 -12.48 -58.30 19.48
CA LYS A 177 -12.68 -56.90 19.90
C LYS A 177 -12.52 -56.69 21.41
N ASP A 178 -13.11 -57.57 22.23
CA ASP A 178 -13.09 -57.46 23.69
C ASP A 178 -11.66 -57.52 24.26
N ILE A 179 -10.82 -58.37 23.67
CA ILE A 179 -9.42 -58.52 24.07
C ILE A 179 -8.60 -57.32 23.59
N LEU A 180 -8.87 -56.84 22.38
CA LEU A 180 -8.18 -55.69 21.83
C LEU A 180 -8.48 -54.39 22.60
N GLN A 181 -9.69 -54.24 23.16
CA GLN A 181 -10.06 -53.12 24.02
C GLN A 181 -9.47 -53.21 25.44
N SER A 182 -9.43 -54.41 26.03
CA SER A 182 -8.92 -54.59 27.40
C SER A 182 -7.39 -54.65 27.49
N LYS A 183 -6.73 -55.18 26.45
CA LYS A 183 -5.27 -55.37 26.40
C LYS A 183 -4.78 -55.29 24.96
N PRO A 184 -4.58 -54.08 24.40
CA PRO A 184 -4.10 -53.94 23.04
C PRO A 184 -2.68 -54.50 22.88
N PRO A 185 -2.34 -55.12 21.73
CA PRO A 185 -0.98 -55.49 21.45
C PRO A 185 -0.14 -54.22 21.27
N VAL A 186 1.13 -54.29 21.68
CA VAL A 186 2.02 -53.13 21.78
C VAL A 186 3.26 -53.40 20.96
N LEU A 187 3.67 -52.43 20.16
CA LEU A 187 4.98 -52.42 19.55
C LEU A 187 5.92 -51.57 20.41
N GLN A 188 7.12 -52.08 20.70
CA GLN A 188 8.09 -51.34 21.52
C GLN A 188 9.53 -51.77 21.23
N GLY A 189 10.45 -50.82 21.24
CA GLY A 189 11.89 -51.03 21.19
C GLY A 189 12.39 -51.73 19.93
N ILE A 190 13.64 -52.18 20.01
CA ILE A 190 14.36 -52.86 18.92
C ILE A 190 15.06 -54.10 19.46
N VAL A 191 15.46 -55.03 18.59
CA VAL A 191 16.05 -56.33 18.97
C VAL A 191 17.27 -56.22 19.91
N SER A 192 18.06 -55.15 19.76
CA SER A 192 19.23 -54.87 20.60
C SER A 192 18.91 -54.21 21.94
N GLY A 193 17.70 -53.66 22.13
CA GLY A 193 17.28 -52.94 23.32
C GLY A 193 16.98 -53.84 24.52
N ASN A 194 16.73 -53.21 25.68
CA ASN A 194 16.36 -53.90 26.91
C ASN A 194 14.95 -54.48 26.84
N LEU A 195 14.03 -53.75 26.21
CA LEU A 195 12.66 -54.16 25.94
C LEU A 195 12.42 -54.16 24.44
N TYR A 196 11.87 -55.25 23.93
CA TYR A 196 11.51 -55.41 22.53
C TYR A 196 10.19 -56.15 22.43
N SER A 197 9.14 -55.47 21.97
CA SER A 197 7.79 -56.01 21.78
C SER A 197 7.41 -55.96 20.31
N TYR A 198 6.97 -57.09 19.78
CA TYR A 198 6.62 -57.27 18.38
C TYR A 198 5.44 -58.22 18.23
N ILE A 199 4.68 -58.03 17.14
CA ILE A 199 3.55 -58.90 16.84
C ILE A 199 3.99 -59.92 15.79
N THR A 200 3.63 -61.17 16.04
CA THR A 200 3.89 -62.28 15.13
C THR A 200 2.55 -62.87 14.69
N ILE A 201 2.37 -62.98 13.38
CA ILE A 201 1.23 -63.65 12.76
C ILE A 201 1.78 -64.91 12.10
N LYS A 202 1.32 -66.05 12.60
CA LYS A 202 1.73 -67.37 12.10
C LYS A 202 0.59 -68.00 11.32
N PHE A 203 0.81 -68.20 10.04
CA PHE A 203 -0.08 -68.94 9.15
C PHE A 203 0.52 -70.34 8.93
N SER A 204 -0.18 -71.37 9.40
CA SER A 204 0.28 -72.76 9.38
C SER A 204 -0.81 -73.71 8.91
N ALA A 205 -0.42 -74.77 8.20
CA ALA A 205 -1.32 -75.87 7.88
C ALA A 205 -1.92 -76.47 9.17
N CYS A 206 -3.18 -76.92 9.10
CA CYS A 206 -3.85 -77.50 10.26
C CYS A 206 -3.15 -78.80 10.68
N LYS A 207 -2.85 -78.93 11.97
CA LYS A 207 -2.29 -80.15 12.57
C LYS A 207 -3.20 -80.61 13.69
N ASN A 208 -3.55 -81.89 13.67
CA ASN A 208 -4.25 -82.50 14.79
C ASN A 208 -3.34 -82.47 16.02
N SER A 209 -3.86 -81.95 17.14
CA SER A 209 -3.21 -81.93 18.44
C SER A 209 -4.13 -82.56 19.49
N THR A 210 -3.64 -82.70 20.72
CA THR A 210 -4.44 -83.13 21.87
C THR A 210 -5.64 -82.20 22.15
N GLU A 211 -5.60 -80.96 21.70
CA GLU A 211 -6.65 -79.95 21.92
C GLU A 211 -7.59 -79.78 20.72
N LYS A 212 -7.21 -80.27 19.54
CA LYS A 212 -7.98 -80.07 18.29
C LYS A 212 -7.80 -81.25 17.33
N GLN A 213 -8.90 -81.95 17.04
CA GLN A 213 -8.91 -83.16 16.19
C GLN A 213 -9.63 -82.99 14.85
N ASP A 214 -10.14 -81.79 14.53
CA ASP A 214 -11.00 -81.55 13.37
C ASP A 214 -10.26 -81.13 12.08
N CYS A 215 -8.95 -81.34 11.99
CA CYS A 215 -8.22 -81.05 10.74
C CYS A 215 -8.58 -82.05 9.64
N ALA A 216 -8.61 -81.58 8.39
CA ALA A 216 -8.79 -82.42 7.22
C ALA A 216 -7.62 -83.39 6.99
N SER A 217 -7.80 -84.34 6.07
CA SER A 217 -6.72 -85.25 5.66
C SER A 217 -5.55 -84.46 5.03
N ARG A 218 -4.32 -84.98 5.14
CA ARG A 218 -3.13 -84.31 4.59
C ARG A 218 -3.25 -84.06 3.08
N ASP A 219 -3.86 -84.99 2.34
CA ASP A 219 -4.05 -84.85 0.90
C ASP A 219 -5.06 -83.74 0.55
N GLU A 220 -6.13 -83.59 1.33
CA GLU A 220 -7.08 -82.49 1.19
C GLU A 220 -6.43 -81.15 1.55
N ILE A 221 -5.69 -81.07 2.65
CA ILE A 221 -4.96 -79.86 3.06
C ILE A 221 -3.97 -79.46 1.98
N ASN A 222 -3.18 -80.41 1.48
CA ASN A 222 -2.21 -80.15 0.43
C ASN A 222 -2.93 -79.65 -0.83
N LYS A 223 -4.03 -80.27 -1.24
CA LYS A 223 -4.79 -79.84 -2.43
C LYS A 223 -5.29 -78.40 -2.33
N GLU A 224 -5.81 -77.99 -1.19
CA GLU A 224 -6.33 -76.63 -0.97
C GLU A 224 -5.22 -75.59 -0.74
N LEU A 225 -4.08 -75.98 -0.16
CA LEU A 225 -2.97 -75.10 0.17
C LEU A 225 -1.76 -75.20 -0.76
N ILE A 226 -1.88 -75.90 -1.91
CA ILE A 226 -0.79 -76.08 -2.89
C ILE A 226 -0.09 -74.73 -3.16
N ASN A 227 -0.88 -73.71 -3.52
CA ASN A 227 -0.44 -72.34 -3.75
C ASN A 227 -1.60 -71.39 -3.48
N GLY A 228 -1.29 -70.19 -3.00
CA GLY A 228 -2.29 -69.15 -2.81
C GLY A 228 -1.68 -67.83 -2.39
N TYR A 229 -2.55 -66.93 -1.91
CA TYR A 229 -2.18 -65.63 -1.39
C TYR A 229 -2.56 -65.51 0.08
N TYR A 230 -1.58 -65.10 0.88
CA TYR A 230 -1.80 -64.54 2.20
C TYR A 230 -2.02 -63.04 2.03
N VAL A 231 -3.17 -62.56 2.50
CA VAL A 231 -3.62 -61.19 2.26
C VAL A 231 -3.76 -60.49 3.60
N VAL A 232 -3.10 -59.36 3.75
CA VAL A 232 -3.22 -58.52 4.94
C VAL A 232 -3.79 -57.17 4.57
N HIS A 233 -4.87 -56.80 5.22
CA HIS A 233 -5.45 -55.46 5.19
C HIS A 233 -5.03 -54.77 6.47
N MET A 234 -4.24 -53.71 6.35
CA MET A 234 -3.65 -53.02 7.49
C MET A 234 -3.76 -51.50 7.37
N SER A 235 -3.79 -50.81 8.50
CA SER A 235 -3.69 -49.36 8.51
C SER A 235 -2.28 -48.89 8.14
N ASP A 236 -2.21 -47.87 7.30
CA ASP A 236 -1.01 -47.11 6.97
C ASP A 236 -1.40 -45.63 6.89
N SER A 237 -0.40 -44.74 6.96
CA SER A 237 -0.64 -43.29 7.07
C SER A 237 0.17 -42.54 6.03
N LEU A 238 -0.50 -41.70 5.25
CA LEU A 238 0.15 -40.80 4.30
C LEU A 238 0.42 -39.45 4.97
N ILE A 239 1.68 -39.02 4.94
CA ILE A 239 2.08 -37.73 5.50
C ILE A 239 1.74 -36.61 4.50
N GLN A 240 0.88 -35.67 4.93
CA GLN A 240 0.40 -34.53 4.16
C GLN A 240 0.55 -33.22 4.95
N MET A 241 1.73 -32.61 4.87
CA MET A 241 2.03 -31.39 5.62
C MET A 241 1.19 -30.17 5.22
N SER A 242 0.72 -30.14 3.97
CA SER A 242 -0.06 -29.04 3.41
C SER A 242 -1.52 -29.03 3.86
N ASN A 243 -2.04 -30.13 4.40
CA ASN A 243 -3.43 -30.19 4.85
C ASN A 243 -3.58 -29.51 6.23
N PRO A 244 -4.37 -28.43 6.36
CA PRO A 244 -4.49 -27.72 7.63
C PRO A 244 -5.15 -28.53 8.75
N GLU A 245 -6.06 -29.46 8.41
CA GLU A 245 -6.83 -30.22 9.41
C GLU A 245 -5.98 -31.29 10.11
N SER A 246 -5.23 -32.09 9.34
CA SER A 246 -4.40 -33.16 9.86
C SER A 246 -3.12 -33.32 9.04
N ILE A 247 -2.01 -33.63 9.72
CA ILE A 247 -0.73 -33.97 9.07
C ILE A 247 -0.79 -35.36 8.41
N GLN A 248 -1.68 -36.22 8.88
CA GLN A 248 -1.82 -37.58 8.39
C GLN A 248 -3.16 -37.80 7.69
N LYS A 249 -3.11 -38.61 6.65
CA LYS A 249 -4.29 -39.22 6.03
C LYS A 249 -4.16 -40.73 6.13
N ASN A 250 -4.98 -41.32 7.00
CA ASN A 250 -5.00 -42.76 7.21
C ASN A 250 -5.66 -43.45 6.01
N PHE A 251 -5.16 -44.63 5.65
CA PHE A 251 -5.74 -45.49 4.64
C PHE A 251 -5.50 -46.96 4.99
N ILE A 252 -6.31 -47.85 4.41
CA ILE A 252 -6.10 -49.29 4.55
C ILE A 252 -5.32 -49.79 3.34
N LYS A 253 -4.13 -50.31 3.59
CA LYS A 253 -3.26 -50.93 2.60
C LYS A 253 -3.55 -52.43 2.54
N MET A 254 -3.75 -52.92 1.34
CA MET A 254 -3.87 -54.35 1.06
C MET A 254 -2.51 -54.88 0.57
N GLN A 255 -2.03 -55.95 1.18
CA GLN A 255 -0.77 -56.59 0.82
C GLN A 255 -1.01 -58.05 0.50
N TYR A 256 -0.41 -58.54 -0.59
CA TYR A 256 -0.48 -59.93 -1.03
C TYR A 256 0.89 -60.56 -0.96
N THR A 257 0.98 -61.70 -0.28
CA THR A 257 2.17 -62.54 -0.26
C THR A 257 1.78 -63.91 -0.82
N GLN A 258 2.44 -64.35 -1.88
CA GLN A 258 2.22 -65.71 -2.38
C GLN A 258 2.78 -66.71 -1.36
N PHE A 259 2.08 -67.82 -1.13
CA PHE A 259 2.60 -68.96 -0.37
C PHE A 259 2.49 -70.24 -1.19
N SER A 260 3.28 -71.25 -0.77
CA SER A 260 3.20 -72.62 -1.27
C SER A 260 3.39 -73.58 -0.11
N ILE A 261 2.72 -74.73 -0.15
CA ILE A 261 2.82 -75.77 0.87
C ILE A 261 4.26 -76.32 1.04
N SER A 262 5.11 -76.17 0.02
CA SER A 262 6.49 -76.66 0.02
C SER A 262 7.52 -75.67 0.57
N THR A 263 7.11 -74.44 0.88
CA THR A 263 8.03 -73.37 1.31
C THR A 263 7.53 -72.68 2.57
N SER A 264 8.46 -72.24 3.42
CA SER A 264 8.19 -71.34 4.53
C SER A 264 8.67 -69.94 4.19
N LYS A 265 7.81 -68.95 4.38
CA LYS A 265 8.11 -67.52 4.17
C LYS A 265 8.15 -66.78 5.49
N THR A 266 9.14 -65.90 5.63
CA THR A 266 9.22 -64.98 6.77
C THR A 266 9.10 -63.56 6.25
N ILE A 267 8.18 -62.79 6.81
CA ILE A 267 7.93 -61.40 6.44
C ILE A 267 8.31 -60.54 7.63
N TYR A 268 9.19 -59.57 7.41
CA TYR A 268 9.49 -58.51 8.37
C TYR A 268 8.90 -57.20 7.88
N GLN A 269 7.96 -56.68 8.64
CA GLN A 269 7.34 -55.40 8.35
C GLN A 269 7.68 -54.39 9.45
N GLY A 270 8.41 -53.36 9.05
CA GLY A 270 8.82 -52.28 9.95
C GLY A 270 7.87 -51.09 9.89
N PHE A 271 7.43 -50.64 11.06
CA PHE A 271 6.69 -49.39 11.23
C PHE A 271 7.56 -48.35 11.92
N ARG A 272 7.41 -47.10 11.51
CA ARG A 272 8.04 -45.95 12.14
C ARG A 272 7.00 -45.16 12.92
N ILE A 273 7.34 -44.77 14.14
CA ILE A 273 6.56 -43.77 14.87
C ILE A 273 6.93 -42.39 14.34
N ILE A 274 5.91 -41.67 13.90
CA ILE A 274 5.97 -40.27 13.54
C ILE A 274 5.32 -39.48 14.67
N GLN A 275 6.04 -38.54 15.25
CA GLN A 275 5.51 -37.54 16.17
C GLN A 275 5.39 -36.21 15.42
N SER A 276 4.26 -35.55 15.56
CA SER A 276 4.01 -34.28 14.92
C SER A 276 3.62 -33.22 15.95
N LEU A 277 4.31 -32.09 15.91
CA LEU A 277 4.10 -30.92 16.74
C LEU A 277 3.58 -29.81 15.84
N THR A 278 2.27 -29.57 15.86
CA THR A 278 1.63 -28.51 15.07
C THR A 278 1.40 -27.29 15.95
N ASP A 279 2.02 -26.16 15.61
CA ASP A 279 1.68 -24.86 16.18
C ASP A 279 0.55 -24.20 15.39
N ASP A 280 -0.66 -24.22 15.96
CA ASP A 280 -1.86 -23.60 15.36
C ASP A 280 -2.15 -22.18 15.87
N GLY A 281 -1.17 -21.58 16.55
CA GLY A 281 -1.29 -20.28 17.17
C GLY A 281 -1.28 -19.11 16.18
N VAL A 282 -2.30 -18.25 16.21
CA VAL A 282 -2.35 -17.01 15.40
C VAL A 282 -1.43 -15.91 15.95
N LEU A 283 -1.39 -15.79 17.28
CA LEU A 283 -0.63 -14.77 18.03
C LEU A 283 0.46 -15.40 18.92
N ILE A 284 0.05 -16.36 19.74
CA ILE A 284 0.89 -17.08 20.70
C ILE A 284 0.96 -18.54 20.26
N ASN A 285 2.08 -19.21 20.51
CA ASN A 285 2.26 -20.62 20.17
C ASN A 285 1.18 -21.48 20.83
N ASN A 286 0.53 -22.34 20.06
CA ASN A 286 -0.39 -23.36 20.54
C ASN A 286 0.00 -24.71 19.92
N VAL A 287 0.85 -25.45 20.62
CA VAL A 287 1.43 -26.69 20.10
C VAL A 287 0.52 -27.86 20.43
N VAL A 288 0.03 -28.53 19.38
CA VAL A 288 -0.71 -29.80 19.45
C VAL A 288 0.23 -30.92 19.04
N GLU A 289 0.31 -31.95 19.88
CA GLU A 289 1.09 -33.15 19.64
C GLU A 289 0.19 -34.29 19.14
N ASP A 290 0.61 -34.96 18.07
CA ASP A 290 -0.03 -36.18 17.55
C ASP A 290 1.04 -37.21 17.21
N SER A 291 0.72 -38.50 17.36
CA SER A 291 1.65 -39.61 17.10
C SER A 291 0.97 -40.73 16.33
N PHE A 292 1.62 -41.22 15.28
CA PHE A 292 1.05 -42.25 14.41
C PHE A 292 2.12 -43.14 13.79
N LEU A 293 1.67 -44.28 13.22
CA LEU A 293 2.55 -45.23 12.54
C LEU A 293 2.52 -45.03 11.03
N VAL A 294 3.70 -45.15 10.43
CA VAL A 294 3.89 -45.21 8.98
C VAL A 294 4.69 -46.46 8.65
N GLN A 295 4.25 -47.24 7.66
CA GLN A 295 5.02 -48.39 7.21
C GLN A 295 6.31 -47.93 6.50
N GLN A 296 7.47 -48.40 6.98
CA GLN A 296 8.77 -48.01 6.42
C GLN A 296 9.33 -49.04 5.45
N TYR A 297 9.27 -50.32 5.80
CA TYR A 297 9.81 -51.40 4.97
C TYR A 297 8.97 -52.66 5.05
N TYR A 298 9.10 -53.48 4.02
CA TYR A 298 8.51 -54.79 3.89
C TYR A 298 9.59 -55.69 3.28
N GLN A 299 10.06 -56.67 4.04
CA GLN A 299 11.09 -57.61 3.62
C GLN A 299 10.55 -59.02 3.70
N GLU A 300 10.83 -59.83 2.69
CA GLU A 300 10.39 -61.20 2.58
C GLU A 300 11.60 -62.11 2.36
N SER A 301 11.66 -63.21 3.11
CA SER A 301 12.60 -64.30 2.87
C SER A 301 11.83 -65.61 2.71
N THR A 302 12.35 -66.48 1.84
CA THR A 302 11.76 -67.79 1.57
C THR A 302 12.79 -68.87 1.85
N ALA A 303 12.37 -69.95 2.48
CA ALA A 303 13.16 -71.14 2.74
C ALA A 303 12.31 -72.39 2.45
N ASP A 304 12.94 -73.55 2.48
CA ASP A 304 12.23 -74.83 2.46
C ASP A 304 11.27 -74.92 3.65
N TYR A 305 10.16 -75.64 3.45
CA TYR A 305 9.15 -75.77 4.49
C TYR A 305 9.71 -76.37 5.78
N ASN A 306 9.62 -75.61 6.87
CA ASN A 306 10.16 -75.99 8.18
C ASN A 306 9.19 -76.84 9.01
N GLU A 307 8.14 -77.35 8.39
CA GLU A 307 7.02 -78.05 9.01
C GLU A 307 6.20 -77.25 10.01
N ASP A 308 6.55 -76.02 10.34
CA ASP A 308 5.93 -75.26 11.42
C ASP A 308 4.96 -74.19 10.92
N TYR A 309 5.37 -73.44 9.89
CA TYR A 309 4.56 -72.38 9.29
C TYR A 309 4.77 -72.26 7.80
N LEU A 310 3.73 -71.85 7.09
CA LEU A 310 3.81 -71.42 5.70
C LEU A 310 4.23 -69.96 5.63
N ILE A 311 3.67 -69.11 6.49
CA ILE A 311 4.08 -67.71 6.64
C ILE A 311 4.26 -67.36 8.13
N LEU A 312 5.39 -66.73 8.43
CA LEU A 312 5.66 -66.05 9.69
C LEU A 312 5.79 -64.55 9.42
N HIS A 313 4.78 -63.78 9.76
CA HIS A 313 4.75 -62.34 9.52
C HIS A 313 4.96 -61.57 10.83
N SER A 314 6.08 -60.86 10.93
CA SER A 314 6.47 -60.07 12.10
C SER A 314 6.27 -58.58 11.85
N LEU A 315 5.45 -57.94 12.69
CA LEU A 315 5.28 -56.48 12.73
C LEU A 315 6.20 -55.91 13.82
N ILE A 316 7.10 -55.02 13.44
CA ILE A 316 8.17 -54.52 14.32
C ILE A 316 8.27 -53.00 14.23
N LEU A 317 8.81 -52.35 15.27
CA LEU A 317 9.16 -50.94 15.22
C LEU A 317 10.55 -50.74 14.62
N ASP A 318 10.66 -49.73 13.77
CA ASP A 318 11.93 -49.20 13.25
C ASP A 318 12.72 -48.54 14.38
N ASN A 319 14.05 -48.53 14.25
CA ASN A 319 14.94 -47.89 15.22
C ASN A 319 15.03 -46.37 15.04
N LYS A 320 14.35 -45.84 14.01
CA LYS A 320 14.24 -44.41 13.74
C LYS A 320 12.94 -43.87 14.29
N TYR A 321 13.04 -42.70 14.88
CA TYR A 321 11.94 -41.88 15.37
C TYR A 321 11.94 -40.56 14.60
N THR A 322 10.80 -40.16 14.05
CA THR A 322 10.71 -38.96 13.22
C THR A 322 9.82 -37.91 13.88
N ASN A 323 10.38 -36.72 14.07
CA ASN A 323 9.66 -35.56 14.60
C ASN A 323 9.44 -34.54 13.48
N TYR A 324 8.17 -34.19 13.28
CA TYR A 324 7.78 -33.07 12.45
C TYR A 324 7.34 -31.91 13.30
N GLN A 325 7.95 -30.74 13.10
CA GLN A 325 7.44 -29.49 13.64
C GLN A 325 6.81 -28.71 12.51
N ARG A 326 5.51 -28.42 12.63
CA ARG A 326 4.73 -27.67 11.66
C ARG A 326 4.27 -26.37 12.31
N SER A 327 4.64 -25.22 11.74
CA SER A 327 4.21 -23.92 12.24
C SER A 327 3.66 -23.05 11.13
N TYR A 328 2.55 -22.36 11.40
CA TYR A 328 1.98 -21.38 10.49
C TYR A 328 2.56 -19.98 10.70
N ILE A 329 2.45 -19.14 9.67
CA ILE A 329 2.79 -17.73 9.80
C ILE A 329 1.92 -17.10 10.89
N LYS A 330 2.50 -16.21 11.69
CA LYS A 330 1.79 -15.50 12.77
C LYS A 330 1.51 -14.07 12.40
N LEU A 331 0.51 -13.47 13.04
CA LEU A 331 0.13 -12.08 12.80
C LEU A 331 1.30 -11.13 13.05
N LEU A 332 2.10 -11.38 14.10
CA LEU A 332 3.29 -10.57 14.42
C LEU A 332 4.33 -10.62 13.28
N THR A 333 4.52 -11.77 12.67
CA THR A 333 5.41 -11.94 11.52
C THR A 333 4.91 -11.16 10.31
N ILE A 334 3.60 -11.17 10.06
CA ILE A 334 2.97 -10.41 8.98
C ILE A 334 3.16 -8.90 9.20
N LEU A 335 2.88 -8.40 10.41
CA LEU A 335 3.09 -6.99 10.76
C LEU A 335 4.56 -6.58 10.62
N SER A 336 5.48 -7.47 10.98
CA SER A 336 6.93 -7.24 10.85
C SER A 336 7.36 -7.15 9.38
N LYS A 337 6.88 -8.07 8.52
CA LYS A 337 7.11 -8.04 7.07
C LYS A 337 6.54 -6.78 6.43
N ILE A 338 5.32 -6.38 6.80
CA ILE A 338 4.68 -5.16 6.28
C ILE A 338 5.43 -3.92 6.73
N GLY A 339 5.84 -3.85 7.99
CA GLY A 339 6.64 -2.75 8.51
C GLY A 339 7.96 -2.60 7.76
N GLY A 340 8.67 -3.70 7.52
CA GLY A 340 9.89 -3.71 6.72
C GLY A 340 9.66 -3.29 5.26
N LEU A 341 8.62 -3.82 4.62
CA LEU A 341 8.25 -3.46 3.25
C LEU A 341 7.89 -1.98 3.12
N TRP A 342 7.10 -1.45 4.07
CA TRP A 342 6.72 -0.04 4.11
C TRP A 342 7.94 0.88 4.21
N GLN A 343 8.91 0.54 5.06
CA GLN A 343 10.16 1.30 5.18
C GLN A 343 10.95 1.31 3.87
N LEU A 344 11.08 0.15 3.19
CA LEU A 344 11.78 0.06 1.91
C LEU A 344 11.10 0.89 0.81
N ILE A 345 9.77 0.79 0.68
CA ILE A 345 8.99 1.58 -0.29
C ILE A 345 9.11 3.08 0.03
N PHE A 346 9.06 3.44 1.32
CA PHE A 346 9.20 4.83 1.76
C PHE A 346 10.58 5.41 1.40
N ILE A 347 11.67 4.66 1.63
CA ILE A 347 13.02 5.08 1.24
C ILE A 347 13.11 5.22 -0.29
N PHE A 348 12.64 4.22 -1.04
CA PHE A 348 12.70 4.21 -2.50
C PHE A 348 11.97 5.41 -3.12
N PHE A 349 10.68 5.60 -2.77
CA PHE A 349 9.92 6.74 -3.27
C PHE A 349 10.37 8.08 -2.67
N GLY A 350 10.96 8.10 -1.48
CA GLY A 350 11.56 9.30 -0.91
C GLY A 350 12.76 9.77 -1.72
N ILE A 351 13.66 8.86 -2.10
CA ILE A 351 14.82 9.17 -2.96
C ILE A 351 14.35 9.69 -4.33
N ILE A 352 13.34 9.05 -4.92
CA ILE A 352 12.81 9.43 -6.23
C ILE A 352 12.08 10.77 -6.17
N SER A 353 11.23 11.00 -5.17
CA SER A 353 10.35 12.18 -5.12
C SER A 353 11.04 13.45 -4.64
N LYS A 354 12.04 13.34 -3.76
CA LYS A 354 12.76 14.49 -3.18
C LYS A 354 13.25 15.51 -4.23
N PRO A 355 13.97 15.15 -5.30
CA PRO A 355 14.43 16.14 -6.29
C PRO A 355 13.28 16.85 -7.00
N PHE A 356 12.18 16.14 -7.29
CA PHE A 356 10.99 16.73 -7.93
C PHE A 356 10.29 17.72 -6.99
N ILE A 357 10.03 17.32 -5.75
CA ILE A 357 9.32 18.15 -4.77
C ILE A 357 10.14 19.41 -4.44
N LEU A 358 11.47 19.29 -4.29
CA LEU A 358 12.35 20.45 -4.10
C LEU A 358 12.30 21.43 -5.27
N THR A 359 12.33 20.92 -6.50
CA THR A 359 12.28 21.74 -7.71
C THR A 359 10.93 22.46 -7.83
N GLU A 360 9.84 21.73 -7.61
CA GLU A 360 8.49 22.30 -7.61
C GLU A 360 8.34 23.39 -6.54
N MET A 361 8.84 23.14 -5.32
CA MET A 361 8.84 24.12 -4.24
C MET A 361 9.59 25.39 -4.63
N LYS A 362 10.80 25.26 -5.21
CA LYS A 362 11.61 26.40 -5.69
C LYS A 362 10.89 27.21 -6.76
N ILE A 363 10.29 26.54 -7.75
CA ILE A 363 9.52 27.18 -8.82
C ILE A 363 8.32 27.93 -8.23
N ASN A 364 7.58 27.31 -7.31
CA ASN A 364 6.41 27.91 -6.68
C ASN A 364 6.80 29.14 -5.84
N LEU A 365 7.91 29.06 -5.11
CA LEU A 365 8.43 30.17 -4.34
C LEU A 365 8.94 31.30 -5.25
N ALA A 366 9.68 30.99 -6.32
CA ALA A 366 10.13 31.97 -7.31
C ALA A 366 8.96 32.69 -8.00
N ASN A 367 7.92 31.94 -8.39
CA ASN A 367 6.69 32.48 -8.98
C ASN A 367 5.88 33.38 -8.02
N LYS A 368 6.09 33.24 -6.70
CA LYS A 368 5.40 34.06 -5.70
C LYS A 368 6.22 35.27 -5.27
N LEU A 369 7.54 35.17 -5.26
CA LEU A 369 8.44 36.25 -4.82
C LEU A 369 8.87 37.17 -5.96
N PHE A 370 8.98 36.65 -7.18
CA PHE A 370 9.46 37.43 -8.31
C PHE A 370 8.44 37.48 -9.45
N ARG A 371 8.52 38.58 -10.19
CA ARG A 371 7.82 38.75 -11.47
C ARG A 371 8.84 38.58 -12.58
N PHE A 372 8.52 37.75 -13.56
CA PHE A 372 9.36 37.52 -14.73
C PHE A 372 8.87 38.42 -15.86
N GLN A 373 9.71 39.36 -16.29
CA GLN A 373 9.37 40.30 -17.36
C GLN A 373 9.62 39.66 -18.72
N GLN A 374 8.71 39.90 -19.66
CA GLN A 374 8.93 39.60 -21.07
C GLN A 374 9.11 40.92 -21.83
N GLU A 375 10.14 41.01 -22.67
CA GLU A 375 10.34 42.16 -23.55
C GLU A 375 9.28 42.15 -24.66
N GLU A 376 8.53 43.26 -24.73
CA GLU A 376 7.55 43.63 -25.72
C GLU A 376 8.28 44.13 -26.99
N ASN A 377 7.81 43.80 -28.19
CA ASN A 377 8.19 44.52 -29.41
C ASN A 377 6.91 44.95 -30.14
N ASP A 378 6.54 46.20 -29.90
CA ASP A 378 5.50 46.94 -30.59
C ASP A 378 5.87 47.15 -32.06
N LEU A 379 5.29 46.34 -32.96
CA LEU A 379 5.15 46.77 -34.36
C LEU A 379 3.96 46.13 -35.07
N THR A 380 2.81 45.95 -34.41
CA THR A 380 1.54 45.75 -35.13
C THR A 380 0.31 46.01 -34.26
N GLN A 381 0.13 47.25 -33.78
CA GLN A 381 -1.19 47.66 -33.27
C GLN A 381 -1.48 49.17 -33.39
N SER A 382 -1.06 49.80 -34.48
CA SER A 382 -1.77 50.98 -34.97
C SER A 382 -2.99 50.51 -35.78
N ILE A 383 -4.13 51.18 -35.58
CA ILE A 383 -5.45 50.93 -36.19
C ILE A 383 -6.37 50.00 -35.36
N LYS A 384 -6.83 50.52 -34.23
CA LYS A 384 -8.27 50.74 -33.92
C LYS A 384 -8.36 51.52 -32.60
N ARG A 385 -8.28 52.85 -32.70
CA ARG A 385 -8.65 53.77 -31.62
C ARG A 385 -10.14 54.03 -31.73
N ASP A 386 -10.89 53.46 -30.81
CA ASP A 386 -12.03 54.11 -30.17
C ASP A 386 -12.04 53.59 -28.73
N VAL A 387 -11.65 54.45 -27.79
CA VAL A 387 -11.46 54.10 -26.38
C VAL A 387 -12.23 55.10 -25.53
N SER A 388 -13.21 54.59 -24.79
CA SER A 388 -13.60 55.15 -23.50
C SER A 388 -12.51 54.83 -22.48
N MET A 389 -12.01 55.85 -21.78
CA MET A 389 -10.85 55.90 -20.88
C MET A 389 -10.68 54.79 -19.82
N LYS A 390 -11.71 53.97 -19.57
CA LYS A 390 -11.64 52.84 -18.63
C LYS A 390 -10.70 51.71 -19.10
N SER A 391 -10.43 51.57 -20.40
CA SER A 391 -9.61 50.46 -20.92
C SER A 391 -8.09 50.72 -20.88
N ASN A 392 -7.63 51.97 -20.87
CA ASN A 392 -6.20 52.29 -20.87
C ASN A 392 -5.57 52.08 -19.48
N VAL A 393 -6.29 52.43 -18.42
CA VAL A 393 -5.88 52.15 -17.03
C VAL A 393 -5.89 50.65 -16.74
N GLU A 394 -6.87 49.90 -17.27
CA GLU A 394 -6.86 48.43 -17.15
C GLU A 394 -5.67 47.78 -17.87
N LYS A 395 -5.16 48.37 -18.97
CA LYS A 395 -4.02 47.84 -19.73
C LYS A 395 -2.70 47.98 -18.97
N TYR A 396 -2.49 49.11 -18.29
CA TYR A 396 -1.31 49.35 -17.45
C TYR A 396 -1.35 48.55 -16.13
N VAL A 397 -2.53 48.31 -15.57
CA VAL A 397 -2.71 47.50 -14.34
C VAL A 397 -2.71 46.00 -14.63
N ARG A 398 -2.95 45.57 -15.88
CA ARG A 398 -2.93 44.17 -16.32
C ARG A 398 -1.74 43.86 -17.25
N GLN A 399 -0.51 44.03 -16.79
CA GLN A 399 0.59 43.32 -17.44
C GLN A 399 0.43 41.80 -17.20
N PRO A 400 0.53 40.95 -18.25
CA PRO A 400 0.35 39.51 -18.12
C PRO A 400 1.38 38.91 -17.16
N GLN A 401 0.90 38.31 -16.07
CA GLN A 401 1.74 37.67 -15.06
C GLN A 401 2.31 36.34 -15.60
N HIS A 402 3.47 36.39 -16.24
CA HIS A 402 4.10 35.16 -16.72
C HIS A 402 4.74 34.40 -15.55
N LYS A 403 4.19 33.22 -15.24
CA LYS A 403 4.72 32.30 -14.23
C LYS A 403 5.62 31.26 -14.90
N LEU A 404 6.72 30.87 -14.26
CA LEU A 404 7.45 29.65 -14.63
C LEU A 404 6.45 28.49 -14.70
N SER A 405 6.43 27.78 -15.83
CA SER A 405 5.55 26.64 -16.03
C SER A 405 5.83 25.57 -14.97
N SER A 406 4.83 25.29 -14.13
CA SER A 406 4.87 24.26 -13.10
C SER A 406 4.42 22.88 -13.61
N SER A 407 4.46 22.67 -14.93
CA SER A 407 4.07 21.40 -15.53
C SER A 407 5.06 20.28 -15.16
N ILE A 408 4.58 19.05 -15.03
CA ILE A 408 5.43 17.90 -14.70
C ILE A 408 6.53 17.72 -15.76
N SER A 409 6.21 17.96 -17.04
CA SER A 409 7.19 17.89 -18.13
C SER A 409 8.30 18.93 -18.01
N SER A 410 8.02 20.15 -17.52
CA SER A 410 9.06 21.15 -17.30
C SER A 410 9.94 20.77 -16.12
N ILE A 411 9.37 20.24 -15.03
CA ILE A 411 10.13 19.72 -13.87
C ILE A 411 11.08 18.59 -14.29
N ILE A 412 10.61 17.66 -15.13
CA ILE A 412 11.47 16.61 -15.70
C ILE A 412 12.62 17.22 -16.51
N GLN A 413 12.33 18.19 -17.38
CA GLN A 413 13.37 18.89 -18.16
C GLN A 413 14.38 19.64 -17.29
N PHE A 414 13.96 20.18 -16.14
CA PHE A 414 14.86 20.79 -15.16
C PHE A 414 15.78 19.75 -14.51
N LEU A 415 15.25 18.59 -14.13
CA LEU A 415 16.01 17.53 -13.48
C LEU A 415 17.02 16.83 -14.40
N PHE A 416 16.67 16.64 -15.67
CA PHE A 416 17.56 16.04 -16.68
C PHE A 416 18.46 17.06 -17.40
N GLY A 417 18.43 18.34 -17.01
CA GLY A 417 19.35 19.36 -17.54
C GLY A 417 19.06 19.80 -18.98
N CYS A 418 17.91 19.45 -19.55
CA CYS A 418 17.62 19.64 -20.98
C CYS A 418 17.41 21.11 -21.38
N ASN A 419 17.09 22.00 -20.44
CA ASN A 419 16.87 23.43 -20.72
C ASN A 419 17.78 24.33 -19.86
N LYS A 420 19.02 24.52 -20.33
CA LYS A 420 20.07 25.31 -19.64
C LYS A 420 19.65 26.76 -19.36
N ALA A 421 18.81 27.37 -20.21
CA ALA A 421 18.37 28.76 -20.03
C ALA A 421 17.41 28.91 -18.84
N ARG A 422 16.41 28.03 -18.74
CA ARG A 422 15.47 28.06 -17.61
C ARG A 422 16.13 27.67 -16.29
N ILE A 423 17.09 26.74 -16.31
CA ILE A 423 17.86 26.35 -15.13
C ILE A 423 18.61 27.56 -14.58
N LYS A 424 19.29 28.34 -15.45
CA LYS A 424 19.97 29.58 -15.04
C LYS A 424 19.03 30.60 -14.40
N GLN A 425 17.80 30.77 -14.92
CA GLN A 425 16.80 31.65 -14.31
C GLN A 425 16.38 31.19 -12.91
N LEU A 426 16.19 29.88 -12.74
CA LEU A 426 15.84 29.29 -11.45
C LEU A 426 16.99 29.41 -10.43
N ASP A 427 18.23 29.21 -10.87
CA ASP A 427 19.42 29.37 -10.02
C ASP A 427 19.64 30.83 -9.62
N GLN A 428 19.48 31.77 -10.55
CA GLN A 428 19.52 33.20 -10.24
C GLN A 428 18.41 33.62 -9.28
N ALA A 429 17.19 33.10 -9.44
CA ALA A 429 16.12 33.32 -8.49
C ALA A 429 16.47 32.76 -7.11
N ASN A 430 16.97 31.51 -7.03
CA ASN A 430 17.39 30.89 -5.77
C ASN A 430 18.51 31.66 -5.07
N LEU A 431 19.52 32.14 -5.81
CA LEU A 431 20.60 32.96 -5.26
C LEU A 431 20.06 34.27 -4.70
N LYS A 432 19.22 34.99 -5.46
CA LYS A 432 18.55 36.20 -4.97
C LYS A 432 17.64 35.93 -3.79
N ILE A 433 17.00 34.77 -3.73
CA ILE A 433 16.20 34.35 -2.56
C ILE A 433 17.13 34.18 -1.36
N GLN A 434 18.25 33.47 -1.51
CA GLN A 434 19.19 33.25 -0.42
C GLN A 434 19.87 34.54 0.06
N GLU A 435 20.27 35.42 -0.86
CA GLU A 435 20.85 36.74 -0.56
C GLU A 435 19.85 37.65 0.17
N ASN A 436 18.56 37.54 -0.17
CA ASN A 436 17.47 38.28 0.47
C ASN A 436 16.74 37.44 1.54
N LEU A 437 17.40 36.46 2.17
CA LEU A 437 16.80 35.61 3.20
C LEU A 437 17.48 35.70 4.57
N ASP A 438 18.23 36.78 4.84
CA ASP A 438 18.43 37.17 6.24
C ASP A 438 17.16 37.83 6.75
N VAL A 439 16.19 37.01 7.17
CA VAL A 439 14.87 37.45 7.64
C VAL A 439 14.98 38.38 8.84
N VAL A 440 16.03 38.25 9.66
CA VAL A 440 16.26 39.10 10.84
C VAL A 440 16.76 40.46 10.39
N GLU A 441 17.73 40.50 9.48
CA GLU A 441 18.22 41.76 8.94
C GLU A 441 17.16 42.45 8.06
N ILE A 442 16.35 41.70 7.32
CA ILE A 442 15.26 42.21 6.49
C ILE A 442 14.09 42.71 7.34
N MET A 443 13.63 41.97 8.35
CA MET A 443 12.58 42.50 9.24
C MET A 443 13.07 43.73 10.00
N LYS A 444 14.34 43.73 10.44
CA LYS A 444 14.95 44.88 11.09
C LYS A 444 15.05 46.08 10.15
N LYS A 445 15.47 45.86 8.90
CA LYS A 445 15.55 46.92 7.87
C LYS A 445 14.18 47.39 7.40
N PHE A 446 13.18 46.52 7.30
CA PHE A 446 11.80 46.90 7.00
C PHE A 446 11.17 47.71 8.12
N GLN A 447 11.39 47.32 9.37
CA GLN A 447 10.89 48.07 10.51
C GLN A 447 11.64 49.41 10.67
N GLU A 448 12.96 49.43 10.47
CA GLU A 448 13.77 50.66 10.37
C GLU A 448 13.26 51.55 9.22
N PHE A 449 12.94 50.96 8.07
CA PHE A 449 12.45 51.67 6.88
C PHE A 449 11.02 52.19 7.03
N ASP A 450 10.11 51.44 7.62
CA ASP A 450 8.74 51.90 7.90
C ASP A 450 8.72 52.99 8.97
N ASN A 451 9.56 52.85 10.00
CA ASN A 451 9.78 53.92 10.98
C ASN A 451 10.36 55.17 10.30
N LEU A 452 11.37 55.00 9.44
CA LEU A 452 11.97 56.10 8.68
C LEU A 452 10.98 56.75 7.72
N LYS A 453 10.16 55.97 7.01
CA LYS A 453 9.07 56.42 6.14
C LYS A 453 8.04 57.22 6.93
N SER A 454 7.72 56.79 8.16
CA SER A 454 6.78 57.50 9.03
C SER A 454 7.31 58.84 9.55
N ILE A 455 8.64 58.93 9.75
CA ILE A 455 9.32 60.12 10.27
C ILE A 455 9.60 61.13 9.16
N ILE A 456 10.03 60.66 7.97
CA ILE A 456 10.51 61.51 6.87
C ILE A 456 9.37 61.91 5.93
N LEU A 457 8.42 61.02 5.66
CA LEU A 457 7.39 61.24 4.64
C LEU A 457 6.06 61.67 5.25
N THR A 458 5.49 62.73 4.68
CA THR A 458 4.09 63.13 4.92
C THR A 458 3.13 62.05 4.41
N THR A 459 1.90 62.05 4.90
CA THR A 459 0.86 61.08 4.51
C THR A 459 0.72 60.97 2.99
N ASN A 460 0.71 62.09 2.28
CA ASN A 460 0.59 62.12 0.83
C ASN A 460 1.83 61.56 0.13
N GLN A 461 3.03 61.89 0.62
CA GLN A 461 4.27 61.36 0.06
C GLN A 461 4.37 59.84 0.23
N ARG A 462 3.82 59.28 1.33
CA ARG A 462 3.78 57.83 1.53
C ARG A 462 2.85 57.14 0.52
N VAL A 463 1.65 57.68 0.31
CA VAL A 463 0.69 57.14 -0.66
C VAL A 463 1.30 57.12 -2.06
N LEU A 464 2.04 58.16 -2.43
CA LEU A 464 2.72 58.23 -3.72
C LEU A 464 3.92 57.27 -3.83
N PHE A 465 4.69 57.14 -2.74
CA PHE A 465 5.84 56.24 -2.65
C PHE A 465 5.46 54.76 -2.75
N ASP A 466 4.30 54.37 -2.19
CA ASP A 466 3.82 52.97 -2.20
C ASP A 466 3.44 52.42 -3.58
N ILE A 467 3.48 53.27 -4.60
CA ILE A 467 3.11 52.94 -5.98
C ILE A 467 4.36 52.75 -6.86
N ILE A 468 5.55 53.03 -6.32
CA ILE A 468 6.82 52.74 -6.99
C ILE A 468 6.93 51.21 -7.21
N PRO A 469 7.15 50.75 -8.45
CA PRO A 469 7.13 49.33 -8.78
C PRO A 469 8.32 48.54 -8.20
N ILE A 470 8.09 47.25 -7.93
CA ILE A 470 9.08 46.28 -7.42
C ILE A 470 10.10 45.92 -8.53
N PRO A 471 11.40 45.67 -8.22
CA PRO A 471 12.44 45.40 -9.22
C PRO A 471 12.20 44.17 -10.11
N LEU A 472 12.65 44.27 -11.37
CA LEU A 472 12.47 43.29 -12.47
C LEU A 472 13.80 42.57 -12.82
N ILE A 473 13.73 41.38 -13.43
CA ILE A 473 14.90 40.58 -13.86
C ILE A 473 14.71 40.13 -15.32
N THR A 474 15.66 40.44 -16.23
CA THR A 474 15.58 40.16 -17.70
C THR A 474 16.72 39.30 -18.26
N ASN A 475 16.40 38.28 -19.09
CA ASN A 475 17.10 37.90 -20.36
C ASN A 475 16.55 36.63 -21.11
N ILE A 476 16.19 36.84 -22.41
CA ILE A 476 16.33 36.08 -23.70
C ILE A 476 15.88 34.59 -23.92
N GLN A 477 14.99 34.47 -24.93
CA GLN A 477 14.67 33.43 -25.96
C GLN A 477 13.84 32.13 -25.70
N ASN A 478 12.67 32.15 -26.36
CA ASN A 478 12.01 31.14 -27.24
C ASN A 478 10.89 30.21 -26.74
N LYS A 479 9.73 30.46 -27.38
CA LYS A 479 8.53 29.67 -27.77
C LYS A 479 7.56 29.06 -26.73
N ILE A 480 6.31 29.57 -26.82
CA ILE A 480 4.99 28.87 -26.95
C ILE A 480 4.45 28.19 -25.64
N GLU A 481 3.18 28.21 -25.20
CA GLU A 481 1.85 28.68 -25.67
C GLU A 481 0.88 28.88 -24.46
N THR A 482 -0.22 29.60 -24.72
CA THR A 482 -1.57 29.83 -24.09
C THR A 482 -2.02 29.24 -22.74
N ASP A 483 -2.62 30.07 -21.86
CA ASP A 483 -4.08 30.38 -21.78
C ASP A 483 -4.43 31.23 -20.53
N SER A 484 -5.45 32.10 -20.57
CA SER A 484 -5.82 33.01 -19.47
C SER A 484 -7.32 33.26 -19.34
N GLN A 485 -7.91 32.84 -18.21
CA GLN A 485 -9.20 33.34 -17.71
C GLN A 485 -9.19 33.38 -16.17
N SER A 486 -9.21 34.58 -15.56
CA SER A 486 -9.83 34.91 -14.25
C SER A 486 -9.23 36.17 -13.58
N SER A 487 -9.52 37.39 -14.10
CA SER A 487 -9.06 38.63 -13.44
C SER A 487 -10.03 39.81 -13.52
N GLN A 488 -11.26 39.65 -13.01
CA GLN A 488 -12.23 40.76 -12.88
C GLN A 488 -12.32 41.37 -11.47
N ARG A 489 -11.87 40.69 -10.40
CA ARG A 489 -11.99 41.21 -9.02
C ARG A 489 -10.82 42.08 -8.52
N GLN A 490 -9.62 41.92 -9.07
CA GLN A 490 -8.45 42.75 -8.69
C GLN A 490 -8.46 44.17 -9.29
N SER A 491 -9.32 44.45 -10.28
CA SER A 491 -9.32 45.73 -11.00
C SER A 491 -9.87 46.90 -10.18
N LYS A 492 -10.75 46.65 -9.20
CA LYS A 492 -11.45 47.73 -8.48
C LYS A 492 -10.60 48.37 -7.39
N ASP A 493 -9.90 47.56 -6.59
CA ASP A 493 -9.01 48.03 -5.51
C ASP A 493 -7.80 48.81 -6.07
N ASN A 494 -7.26 48.35 -7.20
CA ASN A 494 -6.15 49.03 -7.87
C ASN A 494 -6.52 50.41 -8.44
N PHE A 495 -7.79 50.62 -8.83
CA PHE A 495 -8.24 51.91 -9.36
C PHE A 495 -8.47 52.95 -8.26
N GLU A 496 -9.00 52.53 -7.11
CA GLU A 496 -9.17 53.42 -5.94
C GLU A 496 -7.81 53.90 -5.42
N ARG A 497 -6.82 53.00 -5.32
CA ARG A 497 -5.44 53.36 -4.96
C ARG A 497 -4.82 54.33 -5.96
N PHE A 498 -5.08 54.17 -7.26
CA PHE A 498 -4.60 55.08 -8.29
C PHE A 498 -5.19 56.50 -8.13
N ILE A 499 -6.48 56.63 -7.81
CA ILE A 499 -7.11 57.93 -7.56
C ILE A 499 -6.50 58.60 -6.34
N GLU A 500 -6.24 57.84 -5.27
CA GLU A 500 -5.62 58.36 -4.05
C GLU A 500 -4.18 58.84 -4.29
N ALA A 501 -3.43 58.08 -5.11
CA ALA A 501 -2.11 58.45 -5.59
C ALA A 501 -2.11 59.76 -6.36
N TYR A 502 -3.07 59.90 -7.28
CA TYR A 502 -3.22 61.08 -8.10
C TYR A 502 -3.49 62.32 -7.24
N LYS A 503 -4.43 62.23 -6.29
CA LYS A 503 -4.69 63.32 -5.33
C LYS A 503 -3.45 63.70 -4.53
N SER A 504 -2.70 62.69 -4.08
CA SER A 504 -1.45 62.89 -3.34
C SER A 504 -0.37 63.54 -4.20
N PHE A 505 -0.25 63.14 -5.47
CA PHE A 505 0.64 63.75 -6.46
C PHE A 505 0.31 65.23 -6.67
N CYS A 506 -0.97 65.59 -6.80
CA CYS A 506 -1.40 66.98 -6.93
C CYS A 506 -0.99 67.80 -5.70
N GLN A 507 -1.32 67.31 -4.51
CA GLN A 507 -1.03 68.00 -3.25
C GLN A 507 0.47 68.20 -3.01
N ILE A 508 1.30 67.22 -3.38
CA ILE A 508 2.77 67.33 -3.23
C ILE A 508 3.34 68.35 -4.20
N ARG A 509 2.79 68.42 -5.42
CA ARG A 509 3.26 69.35 -6.44
C ARG A 509 2.90 70.79 -6.13
N ASP A 510 1.71 71.04 -5.60
CA ASP A 510 1.24 72.39 -5.26
C ASP A 510 1.97 72.98 -4.04
N MET A 511 2.66 72.15 -3.25
CA MET A 511 3.53 72.56 -2.14
C MET A 511 4.96 72.97 -2.58
N SER A 512 5.20 73.27 -3.87
CA SER A 512 6.56 73.42 -4.44
C SER A 512 7.34 74.67 -4.01
N ASP A 513 6.74 75.61 -3.29
CA ASP A 513 7.39 76.91 -2.99
C ASP A 513 8.28 76.91 -1.74
N THR A 514 8.47 75.76 -1.08
CA THR A 514 9.38 75.63 0.07
C THR A 514 10.62 74.76 -0.24
N ILE A 515 11.78 75.33 0.07
CA ILE A 515 13.15 74.85 -0.17
C ILE A 515 13.35 73.36 0.21
N GLU A 516 13.93 72.60 -0.72
CA GLU A 516 14.31 71.17 -0.65
C GLU A 516 13.21 70.15 -0.26
N ASN A 517 12.10 70.17 -1.01
CA ASN A 517 10.99 69.25 -0.76
C ASN A 517 11.29 67.82 -1.27
N ILE A 518 11.42 66.86 -0.35
CA ILE A 518 11.50 65.40 -0.60
C ILE A 518 10.40 64.93 -1.58
N GLY A 519 9.25 65.59 -1.58
CA GLY A 519 8.17 65.35 -2.52
C GLY A 519 8.58 65.47 -3.99
N GLN A 520 9.43 66.44 -4.34
CA GLN A 520 9.92 66.60 -5.72
C GLN A 520 10.86 65.46 -6.12
N LYS A 521 11.73 64.99 -5.21
CA LYS A 521 12.58 63.82 -5.48
C LYS A 521 11.75 62.56 -5.71
N ILE A 522 10.66 62.38 -4.95
CA ILE A 522 9.71 61.27 -5.17
C ILE A 522 9.05 61.39 -6.54
N ILE A 523 8.66 62.60 -6.95
CA ILE A 523 8.09 62.85 -8.29
C ILE A 523 9.11 62.53 -9.40
N THR A 524 10.38 62.90 -9.24
CA THR A 524 11.43 62.60 -10.24
C THR A 524 11.69 61.10 -10.37
N HIS A 525 11.47 60.32 -9.30
CA HIS A 525 11.65 58.87 -9.29
C HIS A 525 10.39 58.07 -9.61
N LEU A 526 9.25 58.73 -9.78
CA LEU A 526 8.06 58.08 -10.33
C LEU A 526 8.29 57.71 -11.79
N ASP A 527 7.74 56.56 -12.17
CA ASP A 527 7.76 56.10 -13.55
C ASP A 527 7.12 57.16 -14.47
N GLN A 528 7.79 57.49 -15.58
CA GLN A 528 7.31 58.48 -16.54
C GLN A 528 5.92 58.15 -17.09
N ASP A 529 5.58 56.87 -17.18
CA ASP A 529 4.28 56.45 -17.66
C ASP A 529 3.18 56.65 -16.61
N MET A 530 3.49 56.48 -15.33
CA MET A 530 2.57 56.82 -14.24
C MET A 530 2.28 58.32 -14.19
N ILE A 531 3.31 59.13 -14.43
CA ILE A 531 3.17 60.58 -14.54
C ILE A 531 2.23 60.91 -15.71
N LYS A 532 2.46 60.36 -16.91
CA LYS A 532 1.56 60.56 -18.07
C LYS A 532 0.12 60.17 -17.75
N LEU A 533 -0.10 59.04 -17.09
CA LEU A 533 -1.44 58.59 -16.68
C LEU A 533 -2.12 59.59 -15.73
N PHE A 534 -1.38 60.22 -14.81
CA PHE A 534 -1.92 61.29 -13.97
C PHE A 534 -2.33 62.52 -14.77
N TYR A 535 -1.53 62.94 -15.75
CA TYR A 535 -1.88 64.05 -16.65
C TYR A 535 -3.10 63.73 -17.52
N GLU A 536 -3.17 62.52 -18.06
CA GLU A 536 -4.33 62.06 -18.84
C GLU A 536 -5.60 62.01 -17.98
N TYR A 537 -5.50 61.49 -16.74
CA TYR A 537 -6.61 61.49 -15.78
C TYR A 537 -7.12 62.90 -15.46
N HIS A 538 -6.20 63.86 -15.29
CA HIS A 538 -6.57 65.25 -15.04
C HIS A 538 -7.44 65.82 -16.17
N LEU A 539 -6.98 65.67 -17.42
CA LEU A 539 -7.66 66.20 -18.61
C LEU A 539 -9.09 65.66 -18.75
N ASP A 540 -9.31 64.38 -18.49
CA ASP A 540 -10.65 63.76 -18.54
C ASP A 540 -11.54 64.17 -17.37
N SER A 541 -10.95 64.42 -16.19
CA SER A 541 -11.69 64.91 -15.02
C SER A 541 -12.23 66.33 -15.23
N GLU A 542 -11.44 67.22 -15.84
CA GLU A 542 -11.86 68.57 -16.21
C GLU A 542 -12.94 68.54 -17.30
N GLN A 543 -12.76 67.71 -18.34
CA GLN A 543 -13.77 67.55 -19.39
C GLN A 543 -15.11 67.08 -18.83
N LYS A 544 -15.12 66.16 -17.87
CA LYS A 544 -16.36 65.70 -17.22
C LYS A 544 -17.01 66.75 -16.34
N GLN A 545 -16.23 67.57 -15.62
CA GLN A 545 -16.77 68.68 -14.83
C GLN A 545 -17.40 69.75 -15.73
N VAL A 546 -16.74 70.13 -16.84
CA VAL A 546 -17.29 71.03 -17.85
C VAL A 546 -18.55 70.45 -18.49
N LEU A 547 -18.57 69.15 -18.81
CA LEU A 547 -19.75 68.49 -19.36
C LEU A 547 -20.91 68.43 -18.36
N GLN A 548 -20.62 68.27 -17.06
CA GLN A 548 -21.63 68.33 -15.99
C GLN A 548 -22.23 69.73 -15.87
N LEU A 549 -21.40 70.78 -15.86
CA LEU A 549 -21.86 72.17 -15.81
C LEU A 549 -22.70 72.54 -17.04
N LEU A 550 -22.29 72.10 -18.24
CA LEU A 550 -23.08 72.26 -19.48
C LEU A 550 -24.39 71.46 -19.45
N SER A 551 -24.43 70.32 -18.75
CA SER A 551 -25.65 69.52 -18.58
C SER A 551 -26.63 70.12 -17.55
N GLU A 552 -26.13 70.87 -16.57
CA GLU A 552 -26.95 71.63 -15.61
C GLU A 552 -27.47 72.95 -16.22
N GLU A 553 -26.68 73.62 -17.06
CA GLU A 553 -27.15 74.78 -17.85
C GLU A 553 -28.21 74.38 -18.89
N ARG A 554 -28.08 73.21 -19.55
CA ARG A 554 -29.10 72.71 -20.50
C ARG A 554 -30.45 72.36 -19.86
N LYS A 555 -30.53 72.19 -18.54
CA LYS A 555 -31.81 72.03 -17.81
C LYS A 555 -32.51 73.36 -17.51
N SER A 556 -31.86 74.50 -17.73
CA SER A 556 -32.37 75.81 -17.33
C SER A 556 -32.32 76.89 -18.42
N LYS A 557 -32.48 76.53 -19.71
CA LYS A 557 -32.99 77.43 -20.77
C LYS A 557 -33.16 76.73 -22.13
N ILE A 558 -34.41 76.61 -22.58
CA ILE A 558 -34.79 76.52 -24.00
C ILE A 558 -35.28 77.92 -24.38
N LEU A 559 -34.41 78.76 -24.96
CA LEU A 559 -34.71 79.68 -26.07
C LEU A 559 -33.44 80.46 -26.44
N ASP A 560 -33.27 80.62 -27.74
CA ASP A 560 -32.33 81.45 -28.47
C ASP A 560 -30.86 81.00 -28.61
N ARG A 561 -30.68 80.43 -29.81
CA ARG A 561 -29.47 80.08 -30.53
C ARG A 561 -28.97 81.34 -31.22
N ASN A 562 -27.74 81.79 -30.94
CA ASN A 562 -26.79 82.25 -31.96
C ASN A 562 -25.45 82.71 -31.36
N TYR A 563 -24.41 82.26 -32.07
CA TYR A 563 -23.10 82.85 -32.29
C TYR A 563 -21.88 82.38 -31.50
N LEU A 564 -20.84 82.16 -32.32
CA LEU A 564 -19.58 81.45 -32.14
C LEU A 564 -18.43 82.40 -31.75
N ASP A 565 -17.35 81.75 -31.28
CA ASP A 565 -15.94 82.12 -31.33
C ASP A 565 -15.39 83.27 -30.48
N SER A 566 -14.63 82.85 -29.47
CA SER A 566 -13.26 83.34 -29.29
C SER A 566 -12.43 82.32 -28.51
N GLU A 567 -11.43 81.72 -29.17
CA GLU A 567 -10.39 80.91 -28.54
C GLU A 567 -9.45 81.81 -27.72
N SER A 568 -9.30 81.51 -26.43
CA SER A 568 -8.18 82.00 -25.62
C SER A 568 -7.39 80.81 -25.09
N LYS A 569 -6.12 80.69 -25.52
CA LYS A 569 -5.17 79.70 -25.00
C LYS A 569 -4.89 79.97 -23.52
N ILE A 570 -5.37 79.09 -22.65
CA ILE A 570 -5.03 79.04 -21.22
C ILE A 570 -3.94 77.98 -21.05
N SER A 571 -2.78 78.35 -20.52
CA SER A 571 -1.79 77.40 -20.02
C SER A 571 -2.31 76.77 -18.73
N LEU A 572 -2.88 75.57 -18.84
CA LEU A 572 -3.43 74.81 -17.71
C LEU A 572 -2.30 74.11 -16.95
N SER A 573 -2.10 74.48 -15.68
CA SER A 573 -1.31 73.70 -14.73
C SER A 573 -2.23 72.63 -14.09
N PRO A 574 -1.88 71.33 -14.12
CA PRO A 574 -2.82 70.23 -13.87
C PRO A 574 -3.36 70.02 -12.43
N CYS A 575 -3.25 70.99 -11.53
CA CYS A 575 -3.63 70.82 -10.13
C CYS A 575 -4.33 72.03 -9.51
N ASN A 576 -4.55 73.11 -10.28
CA ASN A 576 -5.09 74.33 -9.72
C ASN A 576 -6.62 74.26 -9.57
N SER A 577 -7.09 73.60 -8.51
CA SER A 577 -8.49 73.62 -8.09
C SER A 577 -8.56 74.02 -6.63
N ASN A 578 -8.60 75.33 -6.39
CA ASN A 578 -9.49 75.96 -5.41
C ASN A 578 -9.20 77.46 -5.32
N HIS A 579 -10.28 78.23 -5.16
CA HIS A 579 -10.35 79.60 -4.64
C HIS A 579 -10.55 80.81 -5.58
N GLN A 580 -10.81 80.65 -6.89
CA GLN A 580 -11.16 81.81 -7.76
C GLN A 580 -12.51 81.74 -8.51
N GLU A 581 -13.30 80.68 -8.34
CA GLU A 581 -14.52 80.49 -9.17
C GLU A 581 -15.80 81.24 -8.74
N VAL A 582 -15.76 82.07 -7.69
CA VAL A 582 -16.96 82.86 -7.30
C VAL A 582 -16.89 84.33 -7.76
N GLN A 583 -15.75 84.81 -8.26
CA GLN A 583 -15.61 86.21 -8.70
C GLN A 583 -15.71 86.42 -10.22
N ALA A 584 -15.37 85.43 -11.05
CA ALA A 584 -15.40 85.59 -12.52
C ALA A 584 -16.84 85.62 -13.09
N VAL A 585 -17.77 84.85 -12.52
CA VAL A 585 -19.18 84.82 -12.97
C VAL A 585 -19.94 86.08 -12.53
N LYS A 586 -19.56 86.68 -11.39
CA LYS A 586 -20.13 87.95 -10.91
C LYS A 586 -19.70 89.15 -11.75
N ILE A 587 -18.50 89.13 -12.32
CA ILE A 587 -17.96 90.20 -13.19
C ILE A 587 -18.53 90.10 -14.62
N PHE A 588 -18.83 88.91 -15.11
CA PHE A 588 -19.45 88.72 -16.42
C PHE A 588 -20.94 89.11 -16.45
N LEU A 589 -21.68 88.84 -15.36
CA LEU A 589 -23.10 89.23 -15.24
C LEU A 589 -23.31 90.73 -14.96
N ASN A 590 -22.35 91.41 -14.31
CA ASN A 590 -22.45 92.85 -14.04
C ASN A 590 -22.14 93.73 -15.27
N ASN A 591 -21.38 93.19 -16.25
CA ASN A 591 -21.04 93.88 -17.50
C ASN A 591 -22.15 93.80 -18.58
N GLN A 592 -23.21 93.01 -18.39
CA GLN A 592 -24.37 92.98 -19.30
C GLN A 592 -25.50 93.97 -18.95
N GLN A 593 -25.51 94.57 -17.75
CA GLN A 593 -26.53 95.58 -17.39
C GLN A 593 -26.11 97.03 -17.63
N ILE A 594 -24.84 97.32 -17.95
CA ILE A 594 -24.32 98.69 -18.08
C ILE A 594 -24.27 99.21 -19.53
N LYS A 595 -24.56 98.38 -20.55
CA LYS A 595 -24.62 98.81 -21.98
C LYS A 595 -26.02 99.18 -22.51
N ARG A 596 -26.97 99.53 -21.62
CA ARG A 596 -28.35 99.94 -22.01
C ARG A 596 -28.75 101.38 -21.65
N LYS A 597 -27.83 102.24 -21.22
CA LYS A 597 -28.11 103.67 -21.01
C LYS A 597 -26.90 104.54 -21.35
N LEU A 598 -26.71 104.86 -22.63
CA LEU A 598 -26.09 106.11 -23.10
C LEU A 598 -26.17 106.14 -24.63
N GLY A 599 -27.14 106.89 -25.14
CA GLY A 599 -27.43 107.05 -26.57
C GLY A 599 -28.73 107.78 -26.82
N SER A 600 -28.84 109.06 -26.41
CA SER A 600 -29.75 110.05 -27.01
C SER A 600 -29.48 111.47 -26.48
N LEU A 601 -29.40 112.44 -27.42
CA LEU A 601 -29.28 113.92 -27.34
C LEU A 601 -27.84 114.47 -27.52
N GLN A 602 -27.47 114.76 -28.78
CA GLN A 602 -27.44 116.09 -29.47
C GLN A 602 -26.18 116.89 -29.06
N MET A 603 -25.25 117.32 -29.92
CA MET A 603 -25.23 117.66 -31.36
C MET A 603 -23.86 117.29 -31.94
#